data_AF-A0A453QZT2-F1
#
_entry.id   AF-A0A453QZT2-F1
#
_cell.length_a   1.000
_cell.length_b   1.000
_cell.length_c   1.000
_cell.angle_alpha   90.00
_cell.angle_beta   90.00
_cell.angle_gamma   90.00
#
_symmetry.space_group_name_H-M   'P 1'
#
loop_
_entity.id
_entity.type
_entity.pdbx_description
1 polymer ?
#
loop_
_entity_poly.entity_id
_entity_poly.type
_entity_poly.pdbx_seq_one_letter_code
_entity_poly.pdbx_strand_id
1 'polypeptide(L)'
;MFADWSDDNTTILTELFVQQVRAGNRPDKHLTQNAYEEVAKDFKVRTGLEYTKLQLKNKWDKLKTDYSNFRKLKLKETGGGWDY
;
A
#
# COMPACT_ATOMS: atom_id res chain seq x y z
N MET A 1 -19.76 8.14 3.58
CA MET A 1 -19.66 7.27 2.39
C MET A 1 -18.45 6.38 2.58
N PHE A 2 -18.66 5.08 2.78
CA PHE A 2 -17.58 4.11 2.97
C PHE A 2 -16.96 3.80 1.61
N ALA A 3 -15.63 3.82 1.51
CA ALA A 3 -14.97 3.34 0.31
C ALA A 3 -15.19 1.84 0.19
N ASP A 4 -15.83 1.39 -0.88
CA ASP A 4 -15.99 -0.03 -1.20
C ASP A 4 -14.64 -0.60 -1.66
N TRP A 5 -13.84 -1.02 -0.70
CA TRP A 5 -12.59 -1.72 -0.96
C TRP A 5 -12.89 -3.19 -1.24
N SER A 6 -13.49 -3.47 -2.40
CA SER A 6 -13.55 -4.84 -2.92
C SER A 6 -12.14 -5.46 -2.99
N ASP A 7 -12.04 -6.78 -2.87
CA ASP A 7 -10.75 -7.52 -2.89
C ASP A 7 -9.95 -7.21 -4.16
N ASP A 8 -10.64 -7.07 -5.30
CA ASP A 8 -10.07 -6.68 -6.58
C ASP A 8 -9.44 -5.27 -6.55
N ASN A 9 -10.18 -4.28 -6.05
CA ASN A 9 -9.69 -2.91 -5.85
C ASN A 9 -8.47 -2.88 -4.91
N THR A 10 -8.48 -3.70 -3.86
CA THR A 10 -7.35 -3.80 -2.92
C THR A 10 -6.13 -4.42 -3.60
N THR A 11 -6.33 -5.41 -4.46
CA THR A 11 -5.26 -6.08 -5.21
C THR A 11 -4.61 -5.12 -6.21
N ILE A 12 -5.41 -4.47 -7.06
CA ILE A 12 -4.95 -3.49 -8.04
C ILE A 12 -4.18 -2.36 -7.33
N LEU A 13 -4.71 -1.83 -6.24
CA LEU A 13 -4.05 -0.77 -5.49
C LEU A 13 -2.72 -1.23 -4.90
N THR A 14 -2.67 -2.43 -4.34
CA THR A 14 -1.44 -3.01 -3.77
C THR A 14 -0.40 -3.20 -4.86
N GLU A 15 -0.77 -3.70 -6.04
CA GLU A 15 0.13 -3.81 -7.19
C GLU A 15 0.69 -2.46 -7.64
N LEU A 16 -0.16 -1.43 -7.73
CA LEU A 16 0.28 -0.08 -8.10
C LEU A 16 1.26 0.49 -7.08
N PHE A 17 1.01 0.29 -5.78
CA PHE A 17 1.96 0.68 -4.75
C PHE A 17 3.28 -0.09 -4.84
N VAL A 18 3.24 -1.40 -5.09
CA VAL A 18 4.45 -2.22 -5.27
C VAL A 18 5.26 -1.75 -6.48
N GLN A 19 4.59 -1.41 -7.58
CA GLN A 19 5.24 -0.84 -8.76
C GLN A 19 5.95 0.47 -8.43
N GLN A 20 5.31 1.37 -7.69
CA GLN A 20 5.95 2.63 -7.29
C GLN A 20 7.11 2.44 -6.32
N VAL A 21 7.01 1.49 -5.39
CA VAL A 21 8.12 1.14 -4.50
C VAL A 21 9.30 0.56 -5.30
N ARG A 22 9.04 -0.31 -6.28
CA ARG A 22 10.06 -0.88 -7.17
C ARG A 22 10.69 0.17 -8.10
N ALA A 23 9.92 1.15 -8.54
CA ALA A 23 10.39 2.27 -9.36
C ALA A 23 11.31 3.24 -8.59
N GLY A 24 11.56 3.01 -7.29
CA GLY A 24 12.43 3.87 -6.49
C GLY A 24 11.75 5.15 -5.98
N ASN A 25 10.43 5.30 -6.17
CA ASN A 25 9.64 6.43 -5.65
C ASN A 25 9.40 6.36 -4.12
N ARG A 26 10.23 5.57 -3.43
CA ARG A 26 10.31 5.46 -1.98
C ARG A 26 11.75 5.75 -1.54
N PRO A 27 12.19 7.03 -1.53
CA PRO A 27 13.54 7.39 -1.12
C PRO A 27 13.81 7.15 0.39
N ASP A 28 12.76 6.94 1.21
CA ASP A 28 12.90 6.69 2.65
C ASP A 28 11.82 5.72 3.18
N LYS A 29 10.90 6.17 4.05
CA LYS A 29 9.81 5.36 4.62
C LYS A 29 8.46 5.57 3.97
N HIS A 30 8.28 6.65 3.22
CA HIS A 30 6.99 7.10 2.67
C HIS A 30 7.04 7.18 1.13
N LEU A 31 5.90 6.89 0.48
CA LEU A 31 5.71 7.26 -0.93
C LEU A 31 5.76 8.79 -1.06
N THR A 32 6.41 9.27 -2.11
CA THR A 32 6.39 10.69 -2.45
C THR A 32 4.97 11.11 -2.82
N GLN A 33 4.68 12.42 -2.71
CA GLN A 33 3.38 12.94 -3.09
C GLN A 33 3.04 12.61 -4.55
N ASN A 34 4.00 12.74 -5.47
CA ASN A 34 3.85 12.31 -6.86
C ASN A 34 3.43 10.85 -6.97
N ALA A 35 4.01 9.95 -6.19
CA ALA A 35 3.64 8.54 -6.27
C ALA A 35 2.20 8.28 -5.82
N TYR A 36 1.66 9.05 -4.86
CA TYR A 36 0.23 8.96 -4.53
C TYR A 36 -0.66 9.50 -5.65
N GLU A 37 -0.25 10.56 -6.34
CA GLU A 37 -1.01 11.14 -7.46
C GLU A 37 -1.02 10.20 -8.67
N GLU A 38 0.12 9.58 -8.99
CA GLU A 38 0.23 8.59 -10.05
C GLU A 38 -0.57 7.33 -9.71
N VAL A 39 -0.47 6.81 -8.48
CA VAL A 39 -1.31 5.68 -8.03
C VAL A 39 -2.79 6.04 -8.11
N ALA A 40 -3.20 7.25 -7.73
CA ALA A 40 -4.60 7.69 -7.84
C ALA A 40 -5.07 7.72 -9.30
N LYS A 41 -4.25 8.23 -10.22
CA LYS A 41 -4.54 8.26 -11.66
C LYS A 41 -4.64 6.85 -12.24
N ASP A 42 -3.63 6.02 -12.04
CA ASP A 42 -3.62 4.63 -12.53
C ASP A 42 -4.78 3.83 -11.95
N PHE A 43 -5.06 4.01 -10.66
CA PHE A 43 -6.17 3.35 -10.01
C PHE A 43 -7.51 3.76 -10.62
N LYS A 44 -7.71 5.05 -10.88
CA LYS A 44 -8.90 5.58 -11.58
C LYS A 44 -9.00 5.04 -13.01
N VAL A 45 -7.89 4.91 -13.73
CA VAL A 45 -7.88 4.34 -15.09
C VAL A 45 -8.25 2.86 -15.08
N ARG A 46 -7.77 2.09 -14.08
CA ARG A 46 -7.98 0.64 -13.99
C ARG A 46 -9.38 0.27 -13.49
N THR A 47 -9.90 1.02 -12.53
CA THR A 47 -11.16 0.69 -11.83
C THR A 47 -12.31 1.62 -12.17
N GLY A 48 -12.04 2.79 -12.77
CA GLY A 48 -13.01 3.86 -12.94
C GLY A 48 -13.33 4.62 -11.64
N LEU A 49 -12.76 4.22 -10.49
CA LEU A 49 -13.08 4.77 -9.18
C LEU A 49 -12.08 5.86 -8.78
N GLU A 50 -12.60 7.00 -8.36
CA GLU A 50 -11.78 8.10 -7.84
C GLU A 50 -11.68 8.00 -6.32
N TYR A 51 -10.49 7.65 -5.83
CA TYR A 51 -10.18 7.73 -4.40
C TYR A 51 -9.38 8.98 -4.07
N THR A 52 -9.73 9.61 -2.96
CA THR A 52 -9.00 10.74 -2.42
C THR A 52 -7.65 10.31 -1.86
N LYS A 53 -6.67 11.23 -1.87
CA LYS A 53 -5.35 11.03 -1.26
C LYS A 53 -5.44 10.52 0.19
N LEU A 54 -6.44 10.96 0.95
CA LEU A 54 -6.66 10.51 2.32
C LEU A 54 -7.07 9.03 2.39
N GLN A 55 -7.94 8.57 1.49
CA GLN A 55 -8.33 7.16 1.40
C GLN A 55 -7.14 6.27 1.04
N LEU A 56 -6.36 6.69 0.04
CA LEU A 56 -5.14 6.01 -0.39
C LEU A 56 -4.10 5.93 0.74
N LYS A 57 -3.90 7.03 1.47
CA LYS A 57 -2.99 7.10 2.61
C LYS A 57 -3.43 6.16 3.74
N ASN A 58 -4.71 6.15 4.10
CA ASN A 58 -5.24 5.24 5.12
C ASN A 58 -5.06 3.77 4.71
N LYS A 59 -5.35 3.44 3.45
CA LYS A 59 -5.18 2.08 2.93
C LYS A 59 -3.71 1.65 2.92
N TRP A 60 -2.81 2.53 2.49
CA TRP A 60 -1.36 2.31 2.53
C TRP A 60 -0.86 2.08 3.97
N ASP A 61 -1.36 2.84 4.94
CA ASP A 61 -0.96 2.67 6.33
C ASP A 61 -1.40 1.32 6.91
N LYS A 62 -2.63 0.91 6.57
CA LYS A 62 -3.14 -0.42 6.90
C LYS A 62 -2.31 -1.53 6.25
N LEU A 63 -1.97 -1.40 4.96
CA LEU A 63 -1.13 -2.36 4.23
C LEU A 63 0.29 -2.49 4.83
N LYS A 64 0.92 -1.38 5.26
CA LYS A 64 2.21 -1.44 5.96
C LYS A 64 2.09 -2.18 7.29
N THR A 65 1.03 -1.91 8.05
CA THR A 65 0.79 -2.58 9.33
C THR A 65 0.59 -4.07 9.12
N ASP A 66 -0.23 -4.45 8.14
CA ASP A 66 -0.49 -5.84 7.78
C ASP A 66 0.78 -6.55 7.31
N TYR A 67 1.57 -5.92 6.43
CA TYR A 67 2.86 -6.43 5.99
C TYR A 67 3.87 -6.56 7.15
N SER A 68 3.90 -5.60 8.08
CA SER A 68 4.75 -5.68 9.27
C SER A 68 4.33 -6.83 10.17
N ASN A 69 3.03 -7.03 10.36
CA ASN A 69 2.48 -8.17 11.11
C ASN A 69 2.79 -9.49 10.41
N PHE A 70 2.59 -9.59 9.10
CA PHE A 70 2.95 -10.76 8.29
C PHE A 70 4.45 -11.06 8.38
N ARG A 71 5.30 -10.05 8.27
CA ARG A 71 6.76 -10.18 8.41
C ARG A 71 7.12 -10.65 9.82
N LYS A 72 6.49 -10.12 10.86
CA LYS A 72 6.68 -10.56 12.26
C LYS A 72 6.24 -12.01 12.45
N LEU A 73 5.09 -12.40 11.90
CA LEU A 73 4.57 -13.78 11.96
C LEU A 73 5.51 -14.75 11.23
N LYS A 74 5.92 -14.42 10.00
CA LYS A 74 6.92 -15.18 9.22
C LYS A 74 8.26 -15.31 9.97
N LEU A 75 8.75 -14.24 10.59
CA LEU A 75 9.97 -14.28 11.40
C LEU A 75 9.79 -15.14 12.67
N LYS A 76 8.62 -15.05 13.31
CA LYS A 76 8.30 -15.78 14.55
C LYS A 76 8.17 -17.30 14.30
N GLU A 77 7.69 -17.73 13.14
CA GLU A 77 7.72 -19.14 12.71
C GLU A 77 9.13 -19.66 12.39
N THR A 78 10.09 -18.78 12.06
CA THR A 78 11.47 -19.16 11.73
C THR A 78 12.41 -19.10 12.95
N GLY A 79 11.97 -18.56 14.09
CA GLY A 79 12.78 -18.44 15.30
C GLY A 79 13.91 -17.41 15.17
N GLY A 80 13.81 -16.30 15.91
CA GLY A 80 14.92 -15.36 16.03
C GLY A 80 14.44 -13.94 16.28
N GLY A 81 14.57 -13.50 17.54
CA GLY A 81 14.14 -12.19 18.01
C GLY A 81 14.78 -11.04 17.24
N TRP A 82 14.01 -9.96 17.10
CA TRP A 82 14.55 -8.62 17.00
C TRP A 82 13.73 -7.74 17.93
N ASP A 83 14.33 -7.55 19.10
CA ASP A 83 14.02 -6.55 20.11
C ASP A 83 14.33 -5.16 19.54
N TYR A 84 13.39 -4.22 19.68
CA TYR A 84 13.64 -2.78 19.68
C TYR A 84 12.62 -2.09 20.57
#